data_AF-A0A2P5MGE5-F1
#
_entry.id   AF-A0A2P5MGE5-F1
#
_cell.length_a   1.000
_cell.length_b   1.000
_cell.length_c   1.000
_cell.angle_alpha   90.00
_cell.angle_beta   90.00
_cell.angle_gamma   90.00
#
_symmetry.space_group_name_H-M   'P 1'
#
loop_
_entity.id
_entity.type
_entity.pdbx_description
1 polymer ?
#
loop_
_entity_poly.entity_id
_entity_poly.type
_entity_poly.pdbx_seq_one_letter_code
_entity_poly.pdbx_strand_id
1 'polypeptide(L)' 'MIIRGIGPGERAIAWIVPNRQEAKRGHLDRYLVTVAEIERVTGEKIPVADYAKHEKPARSWLIPRGCDKG' A
#
# COMPACT_ATOMS: atom_id res chain seq x y z
N MET A 1 1.07 9.10 -5.11
CA MET A 1 1.52 8.15 -4.09
C MET A 1 0.69 8.36 -2.84
N ILE A 2 0.11 7.31 -2.27
CA ILE A 2 -0.68 7.38 -1.03
C ILE A 2 -0.07 6.35 -0.07
N ILE A 3 0.34 6.79 1.11
CA ILE A 3 0.81 5.93 2.20
C ILE A 3 -0.24 5.97 3.32
N ARG A 4 -0.63 4.80 3.84
CA ARG A 4 -1.42 4.68 5.07
C ARG A 4 -0.70 3.73 6.03
N GLY A 5 -0.37 4.22 7.23
CA GLY A 5 0.33 3.49 8.29
C GLY A 5 1.36 4.39 8.99
N ILE A 6 1.05 4.84 10.20
CA ILE A 6 1.94 5.57 11.12
C ILE A 6 1.74 5.04 12.54
N GLY A 7 2.38 3.90 12.87
CA GLY A 7 2.44 3.42 14.26
C GLY A 7 3.10 2.05 14.44
N PRO A 8 3.71 1.77 15.61
CA PRO A 8 4.21 0.43 15.94
C PRO A 8 3.03 -0.54 16.08
N GLY A 9 3.00 -1.58 15.23
CA GLY A 9 1.87 -2.50 15.06
C GLY A 9 0.97 -2.21 13.86
N GLU A 10 1.18 -1.08 13.17
CA GLU A 10 0.40 -0.74 11.97
C GLU A 10 1.01 -1.38 10.72
N ARG A 11 0.12 -1.93 9.88
CA ARG A 11 0.48 -2.48 8.56
C ARG A 11 0.52 -1.33 7.55
N ALA A 12 1.60 -1.26 6.77
CA ALA A 12 1.70 -0.30 5.68
C ALA A 12 1.06 -0.88 4.42
N ILE A 13 0.29 -0.06 3.71
CA ILE A 13 -0.18 -0.40 2.36
C ILE A 13 0.32 0.67 1.39
N ALA A 14 0.98 0.20 0.33
CA ALA A 14 1.68 1.03 -0.63
C ALA A 14 1.24 0.71 -2.07
N TRP A 15 1.05 1.75 -2.88
CA TRP A 15 0.66 1.62 -4.29
C TRP A 15 1.46 2.54 -5.20
N ILE A 16 1.85 2.03 -6.37
CA ILE A 16 2.33 2.81 -7.51
C ILE A 16 1.30 2.70 -8.62
N VAL A 17 0.53 3.78 -8.83
CA VAL A 17 -0.52 3.82 -9.84
C VAL A 17 0.02 4.45 -11.12
N PRO A 18 -0.06 3.78 -12.28
CA PRO A 18 0.39 4.36 -13.53
C PRO A 18 -0.48 5.57 -13.89
N ASN A 19 0.15 6.64 -14.38
CA ASN A 19 -0.55 7.85 -14.83
C ASN A 19 -1.17 7.64 -16.22
N ARG A 20 -2.16 6.73 -16.31
CA ARG A 20 -2.92 6.45 -17.54
C ARG A 20 -4.41 6.25 -17.23
N GLN A 21 -5.27 6.46 -18.21
CA GLN A 21 -6.72 6.36 -18.02
C GLN A 21 -7.20 4.93 -17.73
N GLU A 22 -6.38 3.91 -18.03
CA GLU A 22 -6.71 2.51 -17.73
C GLU A 22 -6.52 2.16 -16.25
N ALA A 23 -5.96 3.07 -15.45
CA ALA A 23 -5.79 2.93 -14.00
C ALA A 23 -7.14 3.01 -13.27
N LYS A 24 -7.94 1.94 -13.37
CA LYS A 24 -9.26 1.85 -12.74
C LYS A 24 -9.18 1.43 -11.28
N ARG A 25 -10.10 1.93 -10.45
CA ARG A 25 -10.24 1.56 -9.02
C ARG A 25 -10.31 0.05 -8.80
N GLY A 26 -10.97 -0.70 -9.70
CA GLY A 26 -11.10 -2.15 -9.61
C GLY A 26 -9.78 -2.93 -9.78
N HIS A 27 -8.68 -2.27 -10.14
CA HIS A 27 -7.36 -2.89 -10.31
C HIS A 27 -6.39 -2.53 -9.18
N LEU A 28 -6.85 -1.93 -8.08
CA LEU A 28 -5.99 -1.44 -7.00
C LEU A 28 -5.02 -2.51 -6.46
N ASP A 29 -5.48 -3.76 -6.36
CA ASP A 29 -4.65 -4.89 -5.91
C ASP A 29 -3.44 -5.14 -6.82
N ARG A 30 -3.55 -4.84 -8.12
CA ARG A 30 -2.45 -5.00 -9.09
C ARG A 30 -1.38 -3.92 -8.92
N TYR A 31 -1.73 -2.79 -8.32
CA TYR A 31 -0.82 -1.67 -8.10
C TYR A 31 -0.12 -1.71 -6.74
N LEU A 32 -0.38 -2.76 -5.95
CA LEU A 32 0.26 -2.95 -4.66
C LEU A 32 1.77 -3.18 -4.83
N VAL A 33 2.54 -2.39 -4.11
CA VAL A 33 3.99 -2.48 -4.03
C VAL A 33 4.39 -2.54 -2.56
N THR A 34 5.67 -2.82 -2.31
CA THR A 34 6.24 -2.66 -0.96
C THR A 34 6.64 -1.20 -0.72
N VAL A 35 6.78 -0.81 0.55
CA VAL A 35 7.35 0.51 0.87
C VAL A 35 8.81 0.58 0.41
N ALA A 36 9.58 -0.51 0.54
CA ALA A 36 10.95 -0.58 0.04
C ALA A 36 11.05 -0.29 -1.48
N GLU A 37 10.06 -0.74 -2.26
CA GLU A 37 10.01 -0.45 -3.68
C GLU A 37 9.70 1.02 -3.98
N ILE A 38 8.89 1.66 -3.14
CA ILE A 38 8.70 3.11 -3.21
C ILE A 38 10.02 3.83 -2.90
N GLU A 39 10.69 3.50 -1.80
CA GLU A 39 11.97 4.13 -1.42
C GLU A 39 13.02 3.97 -2.54
N ARG A 40 13.05 2.81 -3.20
CA ARG A 40 13.95 2.56 -4.35
C ARG A 40 13.60 3.43 -5.56
N VAL A 41 12.33 3.68 -5.84
CA VAL A 41 11.87 4.44 -7.02
C VAL A 41 11.97 5.94 -6.78
N THR A 42 11.69 6.42 -5.56
CA THR A 42 11.67 7.85 -5.24
C THR A 42 12.99 8.34 -4.65
N GLY A 43 13.81 7.47 -4.08
CA GLY A 43 14.99 7.85 -3.29
C GLY A 43 14.65 8.39 -1.89
N GLU A 44 13.37 8.44 -1.53
CA GLU A 44 12.89 8.93 -0.24
C GLU A 44 12.92 7.84 0.82
N LYS A 45 13.20 8.21 2.07
CA LYS A 45 13.11 7.30 3.23
C LYS A 45 11.79 7.50 3.93
N ILE A 46 10.98 6.44 3.99
CA ILE A 46 9.67 6.48 4.63
C ILE A 46 9.83 5.98 6.07
N PRO A 47 9.43 6.76 7.09
CA PRO A 47 9.62 6.42 8.50
C PRO A 47 8.58 5.39 8.98
N VAL A 48 8.62 4.19 8.41
CA VAL A 48 7.89 3.01 8.90
C VAL A 48 8.87 2.01 9.51
N ALA A 49 8.38 1.15 10.40
CA ALA A 49 9.19 0.08 10.97
C ALA A 49 9.75 -0.84 9.87
N ASP A 50 10.97 -1.36 10.05
CA ASP A 50 11.64 -2.15 9.00
C ASP A 50 10.85 -3.39 8.59
N TYR A 51 10.10 -4.01 9.52
CA TYR A 51 9.22 -5.13 9.18
C TYR A 51 8.11 -4.73 8.17
N ALA A 52 7.59 -3.51 8.27
CA ALA A 52 6.54 -3.00 7.40
C ALA A 52 7.08 -2.59 6.02
N LYS A 53 8.41 -2.42 5.86
CA LYS A 53 9.00 -2.04 4.58
C LYS A 53 8.89 -3.12 3.52
N HIS A 54 8.94 -4.38 3.96
CA HIS A 54 8.89 -5.57 3.12
C HIS A 54 7.52 -6.23 3.08
N GLU A 55 6.58 -5.78 3.91
CA GLU A 55 5.23 -6.32 3.94
C GLU A 55 4.45 -5.87 2.69
N LYS A 56 3.99 -6.85 1.90
CA LYS A 56 3.06 -6.62 0.79
C LYS A 56 1.76 -7.36 1.10
N PRO A 57 0.68 -6.66 1.48
CA PRO A 57 -0.60 -7.31 1.69
C PRO A 57 -1.12 -7.90 0.37
N ALA A 58 -1.77 -9.06 0.44
CA ALA A 58 -2.35 -9.71 -0.75
C ALA A 58 -3.57 -8.96 -1.32
N ARG A 59 -4.16 -8.04 -0.55
CA ARG A 59 -5.32 -7.23 -0.92
C ARG A 59 -5.17 -5.80 -0.44
N SER A 60 -5.63 -4.87 -1.26
CA SER A 60 -5.57 -3.41 -1.02
C SER A 60 -6.52 -2.95 0.08
N TRP A 61 -7.55 -3.75 0.36
CA TRP A 61 -8.54 -3.49 1.37
C TRP A 61 -8.86 -4.79 2.10
N LEU A 62 -8.17 -5.03 3.22
CA LEU A 62 -8.67 -5.95 4.24
C LEU A 62 -9.89 -5.26 4.86
N ILE A 63 -11.09 -5.56 4.35
CA ILE A 63 -12.34 -5.15 5.01
C ILE A 63 -12.23 -5.64 6.47
N PRO A 64 -12.29 -4.74 7.47
CA PRO A 64 -12.32 -5.17 8.86
C PRO A 64 -13.49 -6.15 9.06
N ARG A 65 -13.29 -7.24 9.80
CA ARG A 65 -14.37 -8.19 10.12
C ARG A 65 -15.56 -7.40 10.68
N GLY A 66 -16.72 -7.47 10.01
CA GLY A 66 -17.94 -6.73 10.39
C GLY A 66 -18.22 -5.45 9.59
N CYS A 67 -17.39 -5.08 8.61
CA CYS A 67 -17.63 -3.93 7.73
C CYS A 67 -18.05 -4.34 6.31
N ASP A 68 -18.81 -5.42 6.19
CA ASP A 68 -19.49 -5.82 4.95
C ASP A 68 -20.82 -5.07 4.89
N LYS A 69 -20.81 -3.83 4.37
CA LYS A 69 -22.06 -3.16 4.00
C LYS A 69 -22.48 -3.72 2.65
N GLY A 70 -23.27 -4.79 2.70
CA GLY A 70 -24.11 -5.23 1.58
C GLY A 70 -25.09 -4.15 1.15
#